data_AF-A0A9X2CYC6-F1
#
_entry.id   AF-A0A9X2CYC6-F1
#
_cell.length_a   1.000
_cell.length_b   1.000
_cell.length_c   1.000
_cell.angle_alpha   90.00
_cell.angle_beta   90.00
_cell.angle_gamma   90.00
#
_symmetry.space_group_name_H-M   'P 1'
#
loop_
_entity.id
_entity.type
_entity.pdbx_description
1 polymer ?
#
loop_
_entity_poly.entity_id
_entity_poly.type
_entity_poly.pdbx_seq_one_letter_code
_entity_poly.pdbx_strand_id
1 'polypeptide(L)'
;MSFRKCCILLITIVLLKTSYAQDKKEALTRSIERIEMHDQTYIKKKGPSFFRHISSGQTPLFTIVACSDSRVQSNILDDNPEGDFFTVRNIGNQIQTSMGSVDYGVSHLNTQILLIIGHSECGAIDAVMGDYKHLEPDIVKELDTIKISSGVSNIAGVQQNVNNQVNIALNKYSQKIKNEQLFVVGAVYDFANEMHKGAGELLIININGETNPAKLKKIINIKINE
;
A
#
# COMPACT_ATOMS: atom_id res chain seq x y z
N MET A 1 -42.65 38.83 21.23
CA MET A 1 -42.32 38.36 19.85
C MET A 1 -41.03 37.51 19.74
N SER A 2 -40.39 37.09 20.84
CA SER A 2 -39.10 36.37 20.79
C SER A 2 -39.22 34.83 20.70
N PHE A 3 -40.22 34.23 21.35
CA PHE A 3 -40.33 32.76 21.45
C PHE A 3 -40.67 32.02 20.14
N ARG A 4 -41.53 32.58 19.28
CA ARG A 4 -41.95 31.91 18.03
C ARG A 4 -40.84 31.78 17.00
N LYS A 5 -39.91 32.75 16.92
CA LYS A 5 -38.75 32.68 16.02
C LYS A 5 -37.73 31.63 16.48
N CYS A 6 -37.59 31.45 17.79
CA CYS A 6 -36.70 30.45 18.38
C CYS A 6 -37.20 29.01 18.09
N CYS A 7 -38.51 28.75 18.25
CA CYS A 7 -39.09 27.43 18.00
C CYS A 7 -39.00 26.98 16.52
N ILE A 8 -39.22 27.88 15.56
CA ILE A 8 -39.16 27.55 14.11
C ILE A 8 -37.72 27.22 13.70
N LEU A 9 -36.73 27.95 14.21
CA LEU A 9 -35.31 27.68 13.94
C LEU A 9 -34.88 26.31 14.51
N LEU A 10 -35.31 25.99 15.73
CA LEU A 10 -35.06 24.69 16.37
C LEU A 10 -35.67 23.52 15.59
N ILE A 11 -36.93 23.64 15.15
CA ILE A 11 -37.59 22.61 14.34
C ILE A 11 -36.87 22.40 13.01
N THR A 12 -36.46 23.48 12.34
CA THR A 12 -35.74 23.39 11.05
C THR A 12 -34.37 22.73 11.20
N ILE A 13 -33.62 23.06 12.27
CA ILE A 13 -32.32 22.43 12.56
C ILE A 13 -32.49 20.93 12.86
N VAL A 14 -33.53 20.54 13.61
CA VAL A 14 -33.82 19.13 13.89
C VAL A 14 -34.16 18.39 12.60
N LEU A 15 -35.03 18.93 11.75
CA LEU A 15 -35.42 18.31 10.47
C LEU A 15 -34.22 18.17 9.50
N LEU A 16 -33.35 19.17 9.42
CA LEU A 16 -32.12 19.10 8.62
C LEU A 16 -31.15 18.04 9.15
N LYS A 17 -30.97 17.94 10.47
CA LYS A 17 -30.13 16.89 11.08
C LYS A 17 -30.71 15.49 10.84
N THR A 18 -32.04 15.33 10.89
CA THR A 18 -32.68 14.03 10.59
C THR A 18 -32.56 13.65 9.13
N SER A 19 -32.73 14.60 8.20
CA SER A 19 -32.53 14.36 6.76
C SER A 19 -31.08 13.97 6.47
N TYR A 20 -30.11 14.73 7.00
CA TYR A 20 -28.69 14.43 6.81
C TYR A 20 -28.29 13.05 7.37
N ALA A 21 -28.83 12.67 8.53
CA ALA A 21 -28.61 11.34 9.10
C ALA A 21 -29.24 10.22 8.24
N GLN A 22 -30.41 10.47 7.66
CA GLN A 22 -31.08 9.56 6.72
C GLN A 22 -30.25 9.39 5.45
N ASP A 23 -29.79 10.48 4.85
CA ASP A 23 -28.96 10.48 3.63
C ASP A 23 -27.65 9.72 3.86
N LYS A 24 -27.03 9.89 5.03
CA LYS A 24 -25.82 9.14 5.41
C LYS A 24 -26.09 7.65 5.56
N LYS A 25 -27.22 7.28 6.17
CA LYS A 25 -27.63 5.87 6.31
C LYS A 25 -27.87 5.23 4.94
N GLU A 26 -28.55 5.93 4.04
CA GLU A 26 -28.76 5.46 2.67
C GLU A 26 -27.45 5.30 1.90
N ALA A 27 -26.52 6.24 2.02
CA ALA A 27 -25.21 6.14 1.37
C ALA A 27 -24.40 4.93 1.88
N LEU A 28 -24.49 4.63 3.18
CA LEU A 28 -23.87 3.44 3.76
C LEU A 28 -24.51 2.15 3.22
N THR A 29 -25.85 2.08 3.19
CA THR A 29 -26.56 0.92 2.64
C THR A 29 -26.18 0.68 1.17
N ARG A 30 -26.16 1.72 0.33
CA ARG A 30 -25.73 1.61 -1.07
C ARG A 30 -24.28 1.14 -1.21
N SER A 31 -23.42 1.50 -0.26
CA SER A 31 -22.02 1.06 -0.26
C SER A 31 -21.89 -0.43 0.09
N ILE A 32 -22.74 -0.92 0.99
CA ILE A 32 -22.81 -2.36 1.33
C ILE A 32 -23.38 -3.17 0.17
N GLU A 33 -24.48 -2.71 -0.44
CA GLU A 33 -25.08 -3.34 -1.63
C GLU A 33 -24.09 -3.45 -2.80
N ARG A 34 -23.21 -2.45 -2.95
CA ARG A 34 -22.13 -2.47 -3.94
C ARG A 34 -21.18 -3.63 -3.73
N ILE A 35 -20.89 -4.03 -2.49
CA ILE A 35 -20.00 -5.17 -2.20
C ILE A 35 -20.59 -6.45 -2.80
N GLU A 36 -21.87 -6.73 -2.53
CA GLU A 36 -22.55 -7.91 -3.07
C GLU A 36 -22.62 -7.87 -4.60
N MET A 37 -22.95 -6.72 -5.18
CA MET A 37 -23.02 -6.57 -6.64
C MET A 37 -21.67 -6.82 -7.32
N HIS A 38 -20.59 -6.28 -6.77
CA HIS A 38 -19.23 -6.48 -7.30
C HIS A 38 -18.75 -7.91 -7.09
N ASP A 39 -19.06 -8.54 -5.96
CA ASP A 39 -18.77 -9.96 -5.69
C ASP A 39 -19.45 -10.87 -6.72
N GLN A 40 -20.76 -10.69 -6.96
CA GLN A 40 -21.48 -11.47 -7.97
C GLN A 40 -20.91 -11.28 -9.37
N THR A 41 -20.50 -10.06 -9.71
CA THR A 41 -19.83 -9.76 -10.98
C THR A 41 -18.47 -10.47 -11.08
N TYR A 42 -17.68 -10.45 -10.01
CA TYR A 42 -16.37 -11.09 -9.94
C TYR A 42 -16.47 -12.63 -10.03
N ILE A 43 -17.39 -13.25 -9.28
CA ILE A 43 -17.66 -14.69 -9.31
C ILE A 43 -18.04 -15.13 -10.73
N LYS A 44 -18.94 -14.39 -11.38
CA LYS A 44 -19.36 -14.67 -12.76
C LYS A 44 -18.21 -14.54 -13.75
N LYS A 45 -17.35 -13.54 -13.57
CA LYS A 45 -16.18 -13.30 -14.45
C LYS A 45 -15.13 -14.42 -14.33
N LYS A 46 -14.83 -14.88 -13.11
CA LYS A 46 -13.75 -15.86 -12.86
C LYS A 46 -14.21 -17.32 -13.02
N GLY A 47 -15.45 -17.63 -12.63
CA GLY A 47 -16.05 -18.96 -12.76
C GLY A 47 -15.56 -20.02 -11.75
N PRO A 48 -16.25 -21.18 -11.61
CA PRO A 48 -15.97 -22.15 -10.56
C PRO A 48 -14.59 -22.83 -10.63
N SER A 49 -14.00 -22.96 -11.82
CA SER A 49 -12.67 -23.56 -12.00
C SER A 49 -11.57 -22.73 -11.33
N PHE A 50 -11.65 -21.41 -11.46
CA PHE A 50 -10.73 -20.48 -10.80
C PHE A 50 -10.75 -20.68 -9.28
N PHE A 51 -11.93 -20.71 -8.66
CA PHE A 51 -12.06 -20.87 -7.21
C PHE A 51 -11.56 -22.23 -6.71
N ARG A 52 -11.75 -23.31 -7.48
CA ARG A 52 -11.17 -24.63 -7.17
C ARG A 52 -9.64 -24.61 -7.20
N HIS A 53 -9.04 -23.84 -8.11
CA HIS A 53 -7.59 -23.70 -8.20
C HIS A 53 -7.03 -23.00 -6.96
N ILE A 54 -7.54 -21.80 -6.63
CA ILE A 54 -7.03 -21.03 -5.49
C ILE A 54 -7.39 -21.63 -4.11
N SER A 55 -8.39 -22.51 -4.02
CA SER A 55 -8.70 -23.22 -2.77
C SER A 55 -7.74 -24.36 -2.45
N SER A 56 -6.94 -24.81 -3.42
CA SER A 56 -6.03 -25.96 -3.25
C SER A 56 -4.73 -25.62 -2.53
N GLY A 57 -4.38 -24.33 -2.44
CA GLY A 57 -3.16 -23.85 -1.82
C GLY A 57 -2.72 -22.51 -2.43
N GLN A 58 -1.56 -22.02 -1.98
CA GLN A 58 -0.94 -20.81 -2.53
C GLN A 58 0.57 -21.00 -2.68
N THR A 59 1.13 -20.51 -3.78
CA THR A 59 2.58 -20.50 -4.06
C THR A 59 2.95 -19.16 -4.70
N PRO A 60 2.79 -18.05 -3.97
CA PRO A 60 3.00 -16.72 -4.53
C PRO A 60 4.45 -16.53 -4.97
N LEU A 61 4.63 -15.78 -6.07
CA LEU A 61 5.95 -15.35 -6.51
C LEU A 61 6.44 -14.14 -5.69
N PHE A 62 5.52 -13.28 -5.26
CA PHE A 62 5.82 -12.02 -4.59
C PHE A 62 5.34 -11.99 -3.15
N THR A 63 6.18 -11.48 -2.25
CA THR A 63 5.73 -10.80 -1.04
C THR A 63 5.78 -9.30 -1.30
N ILE A 64 4.65 -8.61 -1.11
CA ILE A 64 4.54 -7.17 -1.36
C ILE A 64 4.31 -6.46 -0.03
N VAL A 65 5.10 -5.43 0.26
CA VAL A 65 4.89 -4.51 1.37
C VAL A 65 4.58 -3.14 0.80
N ALA A 66 3.33 -2.69 0.96
CA ALA A 66 2.84 -1.43 0.39
C ALA A 66 2.15 -0.56 1.44
N CYS A 67 1.97 0.73 1.13
CA CYS A 67 1.26 1.62 2.03
C CYS A 67 -0.25 1.27 2.09
N SER A 68 -0.88 1.45 3.25
CA SER A 68 -2.33 1.34 3.42
C SER A 68 -3.11 2.46 2.70
N ASP A 69 -2.43 3.43 2.10
CA ASP A 69 -3.04 4.50 1.30
C ASP A 69 -3.98 3.93 0.22
N SER A 70 -5.24 4.37 0.24
CA SER A 70 -6.31 3.82 -0.61
C SER A 70 -6.09 4.05 -2.12
N ARG A 71 -5.11 4.89 -2.52
CA ARG A 71 -4.73 5.13 -3.92
C ARG A 71 -3.72 4.10 -4.42
N VAL A 72 -3.03 3.39 -3.53
CA VAL A 72 -2.07 2.33 -3.88
C VAL A 72 -2.84 1.01 -3.98
N GLN A 73 -2.91 0.46 -5.20
CA GLN A 73 -3.67 -0.74 -5.51
C GLN A 73 -2.76 -1.81 -6.11
N SER A 74 -3.01 -3.08 -5.83
CA SER A 74 -2.18 -4.20 -6.31
C SER A 74 -2.31 -4.46 -7.80
N ASN A 75 -3.40 -4.04 -8.42
CA ASN A 75 -3.66 -4.19 -9.86
C ASN A 75 -2.73 -3.34 -10.76
N ILE A 76 -1.92 -2.44 -10.18
CA ILE A 76 -0.86 -1.75 -10.94
C ILE A 76 0.26 -2.70 -11.37
N LEU A 77 0.35 -3.88 -10.74
CA LEU A 77 1.41 -4.86 -10.97
C LEU A 77 0.99 -5.99 -11.90
N ASP A 78 -0.26 -6.44 -11.81
CA ASP A 78 -0.82 -7.52 -12.64
C ASP A 78 -2.36 -7.41 -12.68
N ASP A 79 -2.96 -7.78 -13.81
CA ASP A 79 -4.41 -7.85 -14.01
C ASP A 79 -5.07 -9.01 -13.25
N ASN A 80 -4.30 -10.05 -12.91
CA ASN A 80 -4.75 -11.26 -12.21
C ASN A 80 -3.79 -11.62 -11.05
N PRO A 81 -3.71 -10.80 -9.99
CA PRO A 81 -2.76 -10.98 -8.90
C PRO A 81 -3.07 -12.19 -7.99
N GLU A 82 -4.19 -12.87 -8.18
CA GLU A 82 -4.68 -13.89 -7.27
C GLU A 82 -3.82 -15.16 -7.34
N GLY A 83 -3.22 -15.53 -6.21
CA GLY A 83 -2.31 -16.67 -6.12
C GLY A 83 -0.83 -16.29 -6.24
N ASP A 84 -0.52 -15.21 -6.95
CA ASP A 84 0.86 -14.77 -7.20
C ASP A 84 1.38 -13.76 -6.17
N PHE A 85 0.48 -12.98 -5.55
CA PHE A 85 0.85 -11.91 -4.62
C PHE A 85 0.43 -12.20 -3.18
N PHE A 86 1.42 -12.30 -2.28
CA PHE A 86 1.21 -12.24 -0.84
C PHE A 86 1.42 -10.80 -0.36
N THR A 87 0.32 -10.06 -0.15
CA THR A 87 0.38 -8.61 0.10
C THR A 87 0.20 -8.25 1.57
N VAL A 88 1.07 -7.38 2.08
CA VAL A 88 1.04 -6.78 3.41
C VAL A 88 0.92 -5.27 3.24
N ARG A 89 -0.04 -4.64 3.93
CA ARG A 89 -0.26 -3.19 3.88
C ARG A 89 -0.28 -2.58 5.27
N ASN A 90 0.47 -1.51 5.46
CA ASN A 90 0.55 -0.74 6.70
C ASN A 90 0.90 0.73 6.43
N ILE A 91 0.93 1.56 7.48
CA ILE A 91 1.20 2.99 7.33
C ILE A 91 2.67 3.17 6.92
N GLY A 92 2.91 3.71 5.71
CA GLY A 92 4.25 4.00 5.22
C GLY A 92 5.07 2.78 4.80
N ASN A 93 4.45 1.67 4.40
CA ASN A 93 5.07 0.49 3.75
C ASN A 93 6.27 -0.11 4.52
N GLN A 94 6.10 -0.32 5.83
CA GLN A 94 7.17 -0.66 6.77
C GLN A 94 7.27 -2.17 7.02
N ILE A 95 8.47 -2.74 6.95
CA ILE A 95 8.68 -4.17 7.20
C ILE A 95 8.53 -4.50 8.69
N GLN A 96 9.07 -3.65 9.57
CA GLN A 96 9.17 -3.96 10.99
C GLN A 96 7.82 -4.04 11.70
N THR A 97 6.85 -3.21 11.30
CA THR A 97 5.50 -3.19 11.90
C THR A 97 4.66 -4.41 11.53
N SER A 98 5.06 -5.16 10.49
CA SER A 98 4.35 -6.36 10.01
C SER A 98 5.27 -7.55 9.79
N MET A 99 6.38 -7.63 10.55
CA MET A 99 7.47 -8.58 10.33
C MET A 99 6.99 -10.04 10.24
N GLY A 100 6.04 -10.46 11.09
CA GLY A 100 5.52 -11.83 11.06
C GLY A 100 4.88 -12.20 9.71
N SER A 101 4.12 -11.29 9.12
CA SER A 101 3.51 -11.50 7.79
C SER A 101 4.58 -11.48 6.69
N VAL A 102 5.57 -10.59 6.79
CA VAL A 102 6.68 -10.54 5.81
C VAL A 102 7.51 -11.84 5.87
N ASP A 103 7.82 -12.35 7.07
CA ASP A 103 8.50 -13.63 7.26
C ASP A 103 7.68 -14.80 6.71
N TYR A 104 6.36 -14.77 6.88
CA TYR A 104 5.49 -15.80 6.33
C TYR A 104 5.59 -15.84 4.79
N GLY A 105 5.51 -14.68 4.13
CA GLY A 105 5.68 -14.63 2.67
C GLY A 105 7.07 -15.09 2.21
N VAL A 106 8.12 -14.49 2.75
CA VAL A 106 9.51 -14.72 2.28
C VAL A 106 10.07 -16.09 2.69
N SER A 107 9.80 -16.51 3.93
CA SER A 107 10.45 -17.69 4.52
C SER A 107 9.55 -18.91 4.54
N HIS A 108 8.26 -18.75 4.81
CA HIS A 108 7.33 -19.89 4.86
C HIS A 108 6.81 -20.24 3.46
N LEU A 109 6.32 -19.26 2.70
CA LEU A 109 5.84 -19.46 1.32
C LEU A 109 6.97 -19.48 0.28
N ASN A 110 8.20 -19.10 0.67
CA ASN A 110 9.38 -19.05 -0.19
C ASN A 110 9.17 -18.20 -1.47
N THR A 111 8.56 -17.03 -1.32
CA THR A 111 8.47 -16.06 -2.41
C THR A 111 9.86 -15.68 -2.92
N GLN A 112 9.98 -15.49 -4.23
CA GLN A 112 11.26 -15.18 -4.87
C GLN A 112 11.52 -13.67 -4.95
N ILE A 113 10.48 -12.86 -4.78
CA ILE A 113 10.57 -11.40 -4.81
C ILE A 113 9.92 -10.80 -3.57
N LEU A 114 10.67 -9.99 -2.82
CA LEU A 114 10.15 -9.07 -1.82
C LEU A 114 10.10 -7.67 -2.42
N LEU A 115 8.90 -7.21 -2.77
CA LEU A 115 8.66 -5.90 -3.37
C LEU A 115 8.15 -4.91 -2.33
N ILE A 116 8.83 -3.78 -2.18
CA ILE A 116 8.49 -2.70 -1.25
C ILE A 116 8.05 -1.50 -2.06
N ILE A 117 6.82 -1.02 -1.85
CA ILE A 117 6.21 0.03 -2.65
C ILE A 117 5.89 1.25 -1.78
N GLY A 118 6.67 2.30 -1.97
CA GLY A 118 6.30 3.66 -1.56
C GLY A 118 5.44 4.34 -2.62
N HIS A 119 4.96 5.55 -2.35
CA HIS A 119 4.19 6.32 -3.31
C HIS A 119 4.34 7.82 -3.11
N SER A 120 4.13 8.60 -4.17
CA SER A 120 4.07 10.07 -4.11
C SER A 120 3.00 10.55 -3.15
N GLU A 121 3.14 11.75 -2.58
CA GLU A 121 2.14 12.36 -1.68
C GLU A 121 1.77 11.43 -0.49
N CYS A 122 2.78 10.81 0.13
CA CYS A 122 2.56 9.86 1.22
C CYS A 122 2.31 10.58 2.54
N GLY A 123 1.08 10.47 3.07
CA GLY A 123 0.70 11.11 4.33
C GLY A 123 1.49 10.61 5.55
N ALA A 124 2.00 9.38 5.53
CA ALA A 124 2.89 8.87 6.59
C ALA A 124 4.24 9.60 6.59
N ILE A 125 4.77 9.88 5.39
CA ILE A 125 6.02 10.63 5.22
C ILE A 125 5.80 12.10 5.62
N ASP A 126 4.68 12.71 5.23
CA ASP A 126 4.33 14.07 5.67
C ASP A 126 4.20 14.17 7.19
N ALA A 127 3.52 13.20 7.82
CA ALA A 127 3.36 13.17 9.28
C ALA A 127 4.72 13.12 9.98
N VAL A 128 5.64 12.29 9.51
CA VAL A 128 7.00 12.15 10.09
C VAL A 128 7.87 13.39 9.86
N MET A 129 7.65 14.12 8.76
CA MET A 129 8.33 15.40 8.49
C MET A 129 7.75 16.56 9.32
N GLY A 130 6.50 16.43 9.77
CA GLY A 130 5.82 17.39 10.65
C GLY A 130 5.85 16.98 12.12
N ASP A 131 4.78 17.32 12.83
CA ASP A 131 4.52 16.83 14.18
C ASP A 131 3.41 15.77 14.13
N TYR A 132 3.74 14.53 14.41
CA TYR A 132 2.79 13.41 14.46
C TYR A 132 2.54 12.89 15.88
N LYS A 133 3.18 13.48 16.91
CA LYS A 133 3.10 12.97 18.29
C LYS A 133 1.76 13.21 18.96
N HIS A 134 0.92 14.04 18.35
CA HIS A 134 -0.46 14.27 18.76
C HIS A 134 -1.46 13.23 18.24
N LEU A 135 -1.03 12.33 17.34
CA LEU A 135 -1.86 11.26 16.80
C LEU A 135 -2.07 10.14 17.83
N GLU A 136 -2.96 9.20 17.50
CA GLU A 136 -3.28 8.04 18.32
C GLU A 136 -2.04 7.19 18.61
N PRO A 137 -1.91 6.60 19.82
CA PRO A 137 -0.66 5.93 20.25
C PRO A 137 -0.15 4.83 19.32
N ASP A 138 -1.06 4.03 18.73
CA ASP A 138 -0.66 2.96 17.81
C ASP A 138 -0.16 3.52 16.46
N ILE A 139 -0.71 4.65 16.01
CA ILE A 139 -0.20 5.35 14.82
C ILE A 139 1.19 5.90 15.11
N VAL A 140 1.39 6.55 16.26
CA VAL A 140 2.70 7.07 16.68
C VAL A 140 3.73 5.95 16.71
N LYS A 141 3.37 4.79 17.26
CA LYS A 141 4.24 3.61 17.33
C LYS A 141 4.64 3.08 15.95
N GLU A 142 3.72 3.08 14.97
CA GLU A 142 4.07 2.73 13.60
C GLU A 142 4.95 3.80 12.93
N LEU A 143 4.63 5.08 13.08
CA LEU A 143 5.41 6.16 12.47
C LEU A 143 6.81 6.29 13.07
N ASP A 144 6.99 5.87 14.33
CA ASP A 144 8.29 5.85 15.02
C ASP A 144 9.32 4.94 14.35
N THR A 145 8.91 4.00 13.48
CA THR A 145 9.86 3.17 12.72
C THR A 145 10.30 3.79 11.39
N ILE A 146 9.67 4.89 10.95
CA ILE A 146 10.10 5.64 9.76
C ILE A 146 11.23 6.59 10.16
N LYS A 147 12.40 6.41 9.51
CA LYS A 147 13.59 7.25 9.71
C LYS A 147 13.97 7.90 8.39
N ILE A 148 13.74 9.20 8.26
CA ILE A 148 14.07 10.00 7.08
C ILE A 148 14.72 11.32 7.50
N SER A 149 15.44 11.96 6.59
CA SER A 149 16.04 13.28 6.84
C SER A 149 14.97 14.36 6.99
N SER A 150 15.19 15.33 7.88
CA SER A 150 14.31 16.50 8.00
C SER A 150 14.51 17.47 6.82
N GLY A 151 13.45 18.20 6.47
CA GLY A 151 13.49 19.27 5.46
C GLY A 151 13.60 18.81 4.00
N VAL A 152 13.43 17.51 3.73
CA VAL A 152 13.35 16.97 2.36
C VAL A 152 11.92 17.12 1.81
N SER A 153 11.76 17.09 0.49
CA SER A 153 10.44 16.96 -0.15
C SER A 153 9.79 15.61 0.15
N ASN A 154 8.46 15.49 0.06
CA ASN A 154 7.74 14.22 0.25
C ASN A 154 8.34 13.08 -0.57
N ILE A 155 8.49 13.27 -1.89
CA ILE A 155 9.04 12.23 -2.78
C ILE A 155 10.45 11.77 -2.38
N ALA A 156 11.30 12.69 -1.92
CA ALA A 156 12.65 12.34 -1.44
C ALA A 156 12.57 11.54 -0.13
N GLY A 157 11.68 11.90 0.79
CA GLY A 157 11.39 11.13 2.00
C GLY A 157 10.84 9.73 1.69
N VAL A 158 9.97 9.61 0.70
CA VAL A 158 9.44 8.32 0.19
C VAL A 158 10.58 7.45 -0.33
N GLN A 159 11.45 7.99 -1.20
CA GLN A 159 12.60 7.25 -1.73
C GLN A 159 13.55 6.81 -0.62
N GLN A 160 13.82 7.68 0.37
CA GLN A 160 14.64 7.33 1.53
C GLN A 160 13.99 6.20 2.35
N ASN A 161 12.69 6.29 2.64
CA ASN A 161 11.99 5.26 3.39
C ASN A 161 12.04 3.91 2.65
N VAL A 162 11.71 3.87 1.35
CA VAL A 162 11.79 2.64 0.54
C VAL A 162 13.20 2.03 0.62
N ASN A 163 14.25 2.83 0.44
CA ASN A 163 15.63 2.36 0.54
C ASN A 163 15.98 1.83 1.94
N ASN A 164 15.46 2.46 3.00
CA ASN A 164 15.66 1.99 4.37
C ASN A 164 14.97 0.65 4.62
N GLN A 165 13.76 0.45 4.10
CA GLN A 165 13.07 -0.84 4.17
C GLN A 165 13.83 -1.92 3.37
N VAL A 166 14.35 -1.59 2.19
CA VAL A 166 15.23 -2.51 1.44
C VAL A 166 16.44 -2.91 2.27
N ASN A 167 17.11 -1.96 2.92
CA ASN A 167 18.27 -2.25 3.78
C ASN A 167 17.92 -3.16 4.96
N ILE A 168 16.75 -2.97 5.59
CA ILE A 168 16.24 -3.87 6.64
C ILE A 168 16.10 -5.30 6.10
N ALA A 169 15.50 -5.45 4.92
CA ALA A 169 15.35 -6.75 4.27
C ALA A 169 16.68 -7.39 3.86
N LEU A 170 17.61 -6.62 3.30
CA LEU A 170 18.96 -7.08 2.93
C LEU A 170 19.70 -7.68 4.13
N ASN A 171 19.62 -7.02 5.29
CA ASN A 171 20.24 -7.50 6.51
C ASN A 171 19.59 -8.79 7.01
N LYS A 172 18.25 -8.81 7.08
CA LYS A 172 17.49 -9.93 7.63
C LYS A 172 17.56 -11.19 6.76
N TYR A 173 17.43 -11.04 5.44
CA TYR A 173 17.33 -12.16 4.49
C TYR A 173 18.62 -12.40 3.70
N SER A 174 19.76 -11.92 4.21
CA SER A 174 21.06 -11.95 3.52
C SER A 174 21.43 -13.32 2.93
N GLN A 175 21.13 -14.42 3.62
CA GLN A 175 21.43 -15.77 3.11
C GLN A 175 20.56 -16.16 1.91
N LYS A 176 19.25 -15.88 1.94
CA LYS A 176 18.36 -16.14 0.80
C LYS A 176 18.78 -15.32 -0.42
N ILE A 177 19.21 -14.08 -0.22
CA ILE A 177 19.67 -13.19 -1.29
C ILE A 177 21.00 -13.69 -1.88
N LYS A 178 21.97 -14.06 -1.04
CA LYS A 178 23.26 -14.63 -1.49
C LYS A 178 23.10 -15.93 -2.27
N ASN A 179 22.10 -16.73 -1.91
CA ASN A 179 21.78 -17.98 -2.58
C ASN A 179 20.85 -17.79 -3.80
N GLU A 180 20.57 -16.54 -4.20
CA GLU A 180 19.69 -16.20 -5.33
C GLU A 180 18.24 -16.71 -5.19
N GLN A 181 17.80 -16.98 -3.95
CA GLN A 181 16.46 -17.44 -3.63
C GLN A 181 15.49 -16.29 -3.37
N LEU A 182 16.00 -15.05 -3.22
CA LEU A 182 15.19 -13.87 -2.96
C LEU A 182 15.81 -12.62 -3.61
N PHE A 183 15.00 -11.89 -4.37
CA PHE A 183 15.28 -10.54 -4.83
C PHE A 183 14.49 -9.53 -4.00
N VAL A 184 15.17 -8.55 -3.43
CA VAL A 184 14.53 -7.42 -2.72
C VAL A 184 14.48 -6.23 -3.66
N VAL A 185 13.26 -5.76 -3.94
CA VAL A 185 13.00 -4.68 -4.90
C VAL A 185 12.30 -3.53 -4.19
N GLY A 186 12.84 -2.32 -4.32
CA GLY A 186 12.21 -1.09 -3.86
C GLY A 186 11.66 -0.30 -5.05
N ALA A 187 10.40 0.10 -4.98
CA ALA A 187 9.72 0.87 -6.01
C ALA A 187 8.91 2.04 -5.42
N VAL A 188 8.63 3.03 -6.25
CA VAL A 188 7.79 4.18 -5.94
C VAL A 188 6.66 4.27 -6.96
N TYR A 189 5.42 4.26 -6.49
CA TYR A 189 4.26 4.54 -7.33
C TYR A 189 4.00 6.05 -7.37
N ASP A 190 4.34 6.69 -8.48
CA ASP A 190 4.32 8.14 -8.64
C ASP A 190 3.07 8.61 -9.41
N PHE A 191 1.93 8.64 -8.73
CA PHE A 191 0.69 9.14 -9.32
C PHE A 191 0.63 10.67 -9.42
N ALA A 192 1.48 11.39 -8.68
CA ALA A 192 1.56 12.86 -8.71
C ALA A 192 2.62 13.39 -9.70
N ASN A 193 3.39 12.51 -10.35
CA ASN A 193 4.48 12.84 -11.27
C ASN A 193 5.58 13.72 -10.63
N GLU A 194 5.84 13.52 -9.34
CA GLU A 194 6.90 14.22 -8.59
C GLU A 194 8.31 13.81 -9.07
N MET A 195 8.46 12.63 -9.67
CA MET A 195 9.71 12.12 -10.24
C MET A 195 9.89 12.48 -11.73
N HIS A 196 8.91 13.16 -12.33
CA HIS A 196 8.93 13.65 -13.71
C HIS A 196 9.18 12.56 -14.77
N LYS A 197 8.53 11.40 -14.60
CA LYS A 197 8.56 10.28 -15.55
C LYS A 197 7.21 9.99 -16.22
N GLY A 198 6.12 10.45 -15.63
CA GLY A 198 4.76 10.19 -16.07
C GLY A 198 3.87 9.98 -14.84
N ALA A 199 2.64 10.50 -14.89
CA ALA A 199 1.70 10.28 -13.79
C ALA A 199 1.20 8.83 -13.80
N GLY A 200 1.28 8.16 -12.66
CA GLY A 200 0.82 6.78 -12.48
C GLY A 200 1.87 5.75 -12.85
N GLU A 201 3.14 6.12 -12.95
CA GLU A 201 4.22 5.17 -13.17
C GLU A 201 4.67 4.50 -11.87
N LEU A 202 4.92 3.20 -11.93
CA LEU A 202 5.64 2.48 -10.88
C LEU A 202 7.13 2.41 -11.26
N LEU A 203 7.96 3.09 -10.48
CA LEU A 203 9.38 3.25 -10.75
C LEU A 203 10.21 2.39 -9.80
N ILE A 204 10.94 1.42 -10.33
CA ILE A 204 11.92 0.66 -9.56
C ILE A 204 13.13 1.56 -9.28
N ILE A 205 13.42 1.77 -8.01
CA ILE A 205 14.51 2.65 -7.55
C ILE A 205 15.64 1.88 -6.84
N ASN A 206 15.41 0.61 -6.50
CA ASN A 206 16.36 -0.20 -5.77
C ASN A 206 16.18 -1.69 -6.09
N ILE A 207 17.27 -2.40 -6.39
CA ILE A 207 17.30 -3.87 -6.45
C ILE A 207 18.50 -4.36 -5.65
N ASN A 208 18.24 -5.12 -4.58
CA ASN A 208 19.27 -5.67 -3.69
C ASN A 208 20.31 -4.62 -3.21
N GLY A 209 19.87 -3.38 -2.99
CA GLY A 209 20.72 -2.28 -2.52
C GLY A 209 21.36 -1.44 -3.63
N GLU A 210 21.31 -1.87 -4.90
CA GLU A 210 21.76 -1.07 -6.03
C GLU A 210 20.70 -0.02 -6.38
N THR A 211 21.09 1.26 -6.43
CA THR A 211 20.19 2.40 -6.70
C THR A 211 20.58 3.20 -7.93
N ASN A 212 21.72 2.89 -8.56
CA ASN A 212 22.16 3.59 -9.76
C ASN A 212 21.23 3.27 -10.96
N PRO A 213 20.58 4.26 -11.58
CA PRO A 213 19.61 4.02 -12.65
C PRO A 213 20.17 3.25 -13.85
N ALA A 214 21.44 3.48 -14.23
CA ALA A 214 22.05 2.79 -15.36
C ALA A 214 22.31 1.31 -15.05
N LYS A 215 22.69 0.98 -13.81
CA LYS A 215 22.87 -0.41 -13.38
C LYS A 215 21.53 -1.12 -13.20
N LEU A 216 20.53 -0.45 -12.63
CA LEU A 216 19.17 -0.98 -12.51
C LEU A 216 18.60 -1.39 -13.87
N LYS A 217 18.72 -0.53 -14.89
CA LYS A 217 18.30 -0.85 -16.26
C LYS A 217 18.99 -2.10 -16.81
N LYS A 218 20.28 -2.30 -16.51
CA LYS A 218 20.99 -3.52 -16.92
C LYS A 218 20.46 -4.76 -16.20
N ILE A 219 20.25 -4.70 -14.89
CA ILE A 219 19.70 -5.80 -14.09
C ILE A 219 18.33 -6.24 -14.64
N ILE A 220 17.47 -5.27 -14.94
CA ILE A 220 16.14 -5.52 -15.51
C ILE A 220 16.23 -6.12 -16.92
N ASN A 221 17.07 -5.55 -17.79
CA ASN A 221 17.17 -6.00 -19.19
C ASN A 221 17.89 -7.33 -19.40
N ILE A 222 18.80 -7.71 -18.49
CA ILE A 222 19.48 -9.02 -18.55
C ILE A 222 18.46 -10.16 -18.41
N LYS A 223 17.41 -9.97 -17.60
CA LYS A 223 16.42 -11.02 -17.30
C LYS A 223 15.24 -11.12 -18.27
N ILE A 224 15.11 -10.23 -19.26
CA ILE A 224 14.07 -10.32 -20.31
C ILE A 224 14.56 -11.15 -21.50
N ASN A 225 15.88 -11.32 -21.65
CA ASN A 225 16.50 -11.99 -22.80
C ASN A 225 17.10 -13.37 -22.45
N GLU A 226 16.81 -13.91 -21.27
CA GLU A 226 17.07 -15.30 -20.85
C GLU A 226 15.73 -16.04 -20.71
#